data_AF-A0A0A1U2C1-F1
#
_entry.id   AF-A0A0A1U2C1-F1
#
_cell.length_a   1.000
_cell.length_b   1.000
_cell.length_c   1.000
_cell.angle_alpha   90.00
_cell.angle_beta   90.00
_cell.angle_gamma   90.00
#
_symmetry.space_group_name_H-M   'P 1'
#
loop_
_entity.id
_entity.type
_entity.pdbx_description
1 polymer ?
#
loop_
_entity_poly.entity_id
_entity_poly.type
_entity_poly.pdbx_seq_one_letter_code
_entity_poly.pdbx_strand_id
1 'polypeptide(L)'
;MTTQYAYDVPLLRGFLTRQETSGTKGWNKKWFQNSYATPTVLDCYSNEKATKPSSSIDFKEVTDLKVVRTKSEDSDKKRYGFQFKYGKHTQKLLAEGEEEGQYWREGFSALIKLAQGKAPEKKVKAKAKDNKTDEDGLYEGEYFVQSVIDFRSSDPGVLSFRKSEYMILLGTSSSGWSPVEFGGKRGWVPTEFIARVDQTKNVN
;
A
#
# COMPACT_ATOMS: atom_id res chain seq x y z
N MET A 1 -11.49 -12.73 19.29
CA MET A 1 -10.30 -13.29 18.61
C MET A 1 -9.65 -12.15 17.86
N THR A 2 -8.72 -11.46 18.51
CA THR A 2 -8.06 -10.27 17.97
C THR A 2 -7.10 -10.74 16.89
N THR A 3 -7.39 -10.37 15.65
CA THR A 3 -6.68 -10.84 14.45
C THR A 3 -5.26 -10.26 14.46
N GLN A 4 -4.35 -10.97 15.12
CA GLN A 4 -2.92 -10.66 15.21
C GLN A 4 -2.23 -10.67 13.83
N TYR A 5 -2.93 -11.17 12.81
CA TYR A 5 -2.50 -11.25 11.41
C TYR A 5 -2.42 -9.93 10.64
N ALA A 6 -2.83 -8.80 11.22
CA ALA A 6 -2.80 -7.54 10.46
C ALA A 6 -1.38 -7.18 10.01
N TYR A 7 -0.34 -7.42 10.81
CA TYR A 7 1.00 -6.87 10.58
C TYR A 7 1.94 -7.72 9.73
N ASP A 8 1.62 -8.97 9.44
CA ASP A 8 2.49 -9.84 8.62
C ASP A 8 2.28 -9.60 7.11
N VAL A 9 1.33 -8.75 6.73
CA VAL A 9 1.06 -8.44 5.33
C VAL A 9 2.08 -7.43 4.81
N PRO A 10 2.66 -7.63 3.60
CA PRO A 10 3.47 -6.60 2.97
C PRO A 10 2.63 -5.36 2.65
N LEU A 11 2.99 -4.24 3.28
CA LEU A 11 2.49 -2.93 2.92
C LEU A 11 3.30 -2.39 1.74
N LEU A 12 2.73 -2.52 0.55
CA LEU A 12 3.33 -2.02 -0.67
C LEU A 12 2.94 -0.56 -0.87
N ARG A 13 3.94 0.28 -1.16
CA ARG A 13 3.78 1.73 -1.39
C ARG A 13 4.86 2.21 -2.33
N GLY A 14 4.50 3.03 -3.30
CA GLY A 14 5.48 3.66 -4.18
C GLY A 14 4.93 4.04 -5.53
N PHE A 15 5.81 4.52 -6.39
CA PHE A 15 5.43 4.89 -7.74
C PHE A 15 5.54 3.70 -8.69
N LEU A 16 4.58 3.59 -9.60
CA LEU A 16 4.67 2.74 -10.77
C LEU A 16 4.16 3.50 -11.98
N THR A 17 4.75 3.22 -13.13
CA THR A 17 4.28 3.78 -14.39
C THR A 17 3.22 2.86 -14.98
N ARG A 18 1.98 3.34 -15.04
CA ARG A 18 0.80 2.60 -15.49
C ARG A 18 0.53 2.87 -16.97
N GLN A 19 0.28 1.81 -17.75
CA GLN A 19 -0.26 1.97 -19.09
C GLN A 19 -1.75 2.34 -19.03
N GLU A 20 -2.15 3.39 -19.75
CA GLU A 20 -3.55 3.76 -19.86
C GLU A 20 -4.36 2.72 -20.63
N THR A 21 -5.55 2.43 -20.13
CA THR A 21 -6.48 1.44 -20.69
C THR A 21 -7.48 2.05 -21.67
N SER A 22 -7.59 3.38 -21.73
CA SER A 22 -8.52 4.13 -22.59
C SER A 22 -7.80 5.31 -23.24
N GLY A 23 -8.07 5.57 -24.52
CA GLY A 23 -7.44 6.66 -25.28
C GLY A 23 -6.10 6.28 -25.92
N THR A 24 -5.23 7.27 -26.17
CA THR A 24 -3.87 7.04 -26.65
C THR A 24 -3.12 6.26 -25.58
N LYS A 25 -2.50 5.12 -25.94
CA LYS A 25 -1.80 4.21 -25.00
C LYS A 25 -0.52 4.85 -24.44
N GLY A 26 -0.70 5.85 -23.59
CA GLY A 26 0.36 6.52 -22.85
C GLY A 26 0.73 5.76 -21.58
N TRP A 27 1.86 6.19 -21.02
CA TRP A 27 2.40 5.68 -19.76
C TRP A 27 2.43 6.82 -18.76
N ASN A 28 1.79 6.63 -17.60
CA ASN A 28 1.69 7.67 -16.58
C ASN A 28 2.16 7.17 -15.22
N LYS A 29 3.07 7.91 -14.60
CA LYS A 29 3.53 7.65 -13.23
C LYS A 29 2.39 7.89 -12.25
N LYS A 30 2.08 6.89 -11.43
CA LYS A 30 0.99 6.89 -10.44
C LYS A 30 1.50 6.33 -9.14
N TRP A 31 0.87 6.74 -8.04
CA TRP A 31 1.17 6.20 -6.73
C TRP A 31 0.31 4.96 -6.48
N PHE A 32 0.92 3.88 -6.04
CA PHE A 32 0.24 2.65 -5.70
C PHE A 32 0.48 2.31 -4.25
N GLN A 33 -0.57 1.85 -3.58
CA GLN A 33 -0.45 1.30 -2.24
C GLN A 33 -1.57 0.33 -1.90
N ASN A 34 -1.32 -0.61 -0.99
CA ASN A 34 -2.39 -1.36 -0.33
C ASN A 34 -2.58 -0.86 1.11
N SER A 35 -3.57 -1.43 1.81
CA SER A 35 -3.85 -1.09 3.21
C SER A 35 -4.03 -2.35 4.05
N TYR A 36 -3.84 -2.23 5.35
CA TYR A 36 -4.07 -3.33 6.29
C TYR A 36 -5.53 -3.81 6.33
N ALA A 37 -6.50 -2.96 5.98
CA ALA A 37 -7.91 -3.35 5.91
C ALA A 37 -8.20 -4.20 4.66
N THR A 38 -7.48 -3.92 3.56
CA THR A 38 -7.66 -4.56 2.26
C THR A 38 -6.30 -4.97 1.70
N PRO A 39 -5.61 -5.91 2.37
CA PRO A 39 -4.21 -6.21 2.08
C PRO A 39 -3.99 -6.71 0.65
N THR A 40 -4.97 -7.43 0.10
CA THR A 40 -4.94 -7.98 -1.27
C THR A 40 -5.43 -6.99 -2.33
N VAL A 41 -5.73 -5.74 -1.98
CA VAL A 41 -6.18 -4.71 -2.92
C VAL A 41 -5.10 -3.64 -3.02
N LEU A 42 -4.56 -3.45 -4.22
CA LEU A 42 -3.59 -2.39 -4.51
C LEU A 42 -4.29 -1.22 -5.18
N ASP A 43 -4.48 -0.15 -4.43
CA ASP A 43 -5.11 1.07 -4.83
C ASP A 43 -4.15 1.98 -5.62
N CYS A 44 -4.64 2.58 -6.71
CA CYS A 44 -3.90 3.47 -7.59
C CYS A 44 -4.40 4.90 -7.41
N TYR A 45 -3.51 5.82 -7.05
CA TYR A 45 -3.80 7.22 -6.81
C TYR A 45 -3.15 8.10 -7.88
N SER A 46 -3.69 9.31 -8.06
CA SER A 46 -3.10 10.29 -8.97
C SER A 46 -1.70 10.72 -8.53
N ASN A 47 -1.46 10.79 -7.23
CA ASN A 47 -0.19 11.07 -6.56
C ASN A 47 -0.25 10.55 -5.11
N GLU A 48 0.87 10.61 -4.39
CA GLU A 48 1.00 10.15 -3.00
C GLU A 48 0.07 10.88 -2.02
N LYS A 49 -0.32 12.14 -2.29
CA LYS A 49 -1.14 12.96 -1.38
C LYS A 49 -2.64 12.80 -1.61
N ALA A 50 -3.03 12.13 -2.69
CA ALA A 50 -4.43 11.98 -3.04
C ALA A 50 -5.14 11.04 -2.04
N THR A 51 -6.35 11.43 -1.66
CA THR A 51 -7.15 10.71 -0.64
C THR A 51 -8.17 9.75 -1.26
N LYS A 52 -8.37 9.80 -2.58
CA LYS A 52 -9.30 8.95 -3.32
C LYS A 52 -8.56 8.15 -4.39
N PRO A 53 -8.72 6.82 -4.41
CA PRO A 53 -8.14 6.00 -5.47
C PRO A 53 -8.85 6.25 -6.80
N SER A 54 -8.07 6.24 -7.87
CA SER A 54 -8.51 6.33 -9.27
C SER A 54 -8.90 4.96 -9.85
N SER A 55 -8.31 3.89 -9.34
CA SER A 55 -8.61 2.50 -9.68
C SER A 55 -7.97 1.59 -8.64
N SER A 56 -8.29 0.31 -8.66
CA SER A 56 -7.68 -0.68 -7.76
C SER A 56 -7.40 -1.98 -8.49
N ILE A 57 -6.42 -2.74 -7.99
CA ILE A 57 -6.10 -4.09 -8.44
C ILE A 57 -6.41 -5.04 -7.29
N ASP A 58 -7.47 -5.84 -7.42
CA ASP A 58 -7.75 -6.91 -6.44
C ASP A 58 -7.01 -8.19 -6.85
N PHE A 59 -6.05 -8.59 -6.01
CA PHE A 59 -5.24 -9.79 -6.21
C PHE A 59 -6.05 -11.08 -6.10
N LYS A 60 -7.28 -11.04 -5.57
CA LYS A 60 -8.22 -12.18 -5.62
C LYS A 60 -8.78 -12.41 -7.01
N GLU A 61 -8.82 -11.38 -7.86
CA GLU A 61 -9.31 -11.46 -9.24
C GLU A 61 -8.17 -11.69 -10.25
N VAL A 62 -6.92 -11.60 -9.81
CA VAL A 62 -5.74 -11.86 -10.66
C VAL A 62 -5.66 -13.33 -11.01
N THR A 63 -5.87 -13.63 -12.28
CA THR A 63 -5.76 -14.98 -12.84
C THR A 63 -4.34 -15.32 -13.29
N ASP A 64 -3.58 -14.31 -13.70
CA ASP A 64 -2.21 -14.46 -14.21
C ASP A 64 -1.43 -13.16 -13.99
N LEU A 65 -0.16 -13.29 -13.57
CA LEU A 65 0.80 -12.19 -13.45
C LEU A 65 2.06 -12.56 -14.23
N LYS A 66 2.24 -11.91 -15.37
CA LYS A 66 3.47 -12.01 -16.15
C LYS A 66 4.46 -10.93 -15.72
N VAL A 67 5.65 -11.34 -15.31
CA VAL A 67 6.75 -10.45 -14.96
C VAL A 67 7.80 -10.50 -16.07
N VAL A 68 8.22 -9.34 -16.56
CA VAL A 68 9.24 -9.20 -17.61
C VAL A 68 10.32 -8.26 -17.10
N ARG A 69 11.58 -8.66 -17.23
CA ARG A 69 12.72 -7.76 -17.00
C ARG A 69 13.21 -7.27 -18.37
N THR A 70 13.14 -5.97 -18.60
CA THR A 70 13.42 -5.34 -19.90
C THR A 70 14.39 -4.18 -19.74
N LYS A 71 15.08 -3.78 -20.82
CA LYS A 71 15.92 -2.58 -20.81
C LYS A 71 15.01 -1.35 -20.77
N SER A 72 15.37 -0.33 -19.98
CA SER A 72 14.67 0.95 -20.04
C SER A 72 14.93 1.62 -21.40
N GLU A 73 13.97 2.36 -21.93
CA GLU A 73 14.16 3.13 -23.17
C GLU A 73 15.12 4.31 -22.92
N ASP A 74 14.99 4.95 -21.75
CA ASP A 74 15.75 6.15 -21.39
C ASP A 74 17.05 5.86 -20.61
N SER A 75 17.43 4.59 -20.43
CA SER A 75 18.59 4.22 -19.62
C SER A 75 19.14 2.84 -19.96
N ASP A 76 20.45 2.66 -19.79
CA ASP A 76 21.07 1.32 -19.83
C ASP A 76 20.65 0.40 -18.68
N LYS A 77 19.93 0.93 -17.70
CA LYS A 77 19.42 0.17 -16.56
C LYS A 77 18.26 -0.74 -16.99
N LYS A 78 18.22 -1.94 -16.41
CA LYS A 78 17.07 -2.84 -16.52
C LYS A 78 15.93 -2.34 -15.63
N ARG A 79 14.70 -2.53 -16.09
CA ARG A 79 13.46 -2.25 -15.37
C ARG A 79 12.56 -3.48 -15.34
N TYR A 80 11.63 -3.52 -14.40
CA TYR A 80 10.62 -4.56 -14.33
C TYR A 80 9.30 -4.07 -14.92
N GLY A 81 8.69 -4.92 -15.73
CA GLY A 81 7.32 -4.78 -16.20
C GLY A 81 6.44 -5.89 -15.67
N PHE A 82 5.25 -5.51 -15.23
CA PHE A 82 4.25 -6.39 -14.65
C PHE A 82 3.00 -6.31 -15.50
N GLN A 83 2.49 -7.46 -15.93
CA GLN A 83 1.25 -7.57 -16.67
C GLN A 83 0.28 -8.46 -15.89
N PHE A 84 -0.73 -7.84 -15.31
CA PHE A 84 -1.81 -8.48 -14.58
C PHE A 84 -2.96 -8.79 -15.51
N LYS A 85 -3.55 -9.99 -15.40
CA LYS A 85 -4.77 -10.37 -16.10
C LYS A 85 -5.89 -10.70 -15.11
N TYR A 86 -7.06 -10.14 -15.36
CA TYR A 86 -8.30 -10.38 -14.61
C TYR A 86 -9.41 -10.64 -15.62
N GLY A 87 -9.71 -11.91 -15.88
CA GLY A 87 -10.63 -12.30 -16.95
C GLY A 87 -10.22 -11.77 -18.33
N LYS A 88 -11.01 -10.87 -18.91
CA LYS A 88 -10.76 -10.25 -20.23
C LYS A 88 -9.92 -8.98 -20.16
N HIS A 89 -9.64 -8.46 -18.97
CA HIS A 89 -8.91 -7.20 -18.78
C HIS A 89 -7.43 -7.46 -18.49
N THR A 90 -6.59 -6.51 -18.89
CA THR A 90 -5.15 -6.56 -18.64
C THR A 90 -4.66 -5.19 -18.20
N GLN A 91 -3.89 -5.15 -17.11
CA GLN A 91 -3.20 -3.95 -16.64
C GLN A 91 -1.70 -4.15 -16.74
N LYS A 92 -0.99 -3.14 -17.25
CA LYS A 92 0.48 -3.14 -17.28
C LYS A 92 1.03 -2.04 -16.40
N LEU A 93 2.02 -2.40 -15.59
CA LEU A 93 2.78 -1.52 -14.71
C LEU A 93 4.28 -1.67 -14.99
N LEU A 94 5.03 -0.59 -14.81
CA LEU A 94 6.50 -0.57 -14.88
C LEU A 94 7.06 0.00 -13.58
N ALA A 95 8.08 -0.64 -13.03
CA ALA A 95 8.88 -0.10 -11.93
C ALA A 95 10.18 0.51 -12.48
N GLU A 96 10.61 1.64 -11.91
CA GLU A 96 11.81 2.35 -12.37
C GLU A 96 13.07 1.73 -11.73
N GLY A 97 13.87 1.07 -12.56
CA GLY A 97 15.10 0.44 -12.11
C GLY A 97 14.91 -0.96 -11.50
N GLU A 98 16.02 -1.50 -11.02
CA GLU A 98 16.12 -2.91 -10.65
C GLU A 98 15.68 -3.17 -9.20
N GLU A 99 16.11 -2.32 -8.27
CA GLU A 99 15.78 -2.45 -6.84
C GLU A 99 14.28 -2.26 -6.60
N GLU A 100 13.69 -1.20 -7.14
CA GLU A 100 12.24 -0.94 -7.05
C GLU A 100 11.45 -2.07 -7.72
N GLY A 101 11.90 -2.55 -8.87
CA GLY A 101 11.25 -3.68 -9.53
C GLY A 101 11.34 -4.99 -8.74
N GLN A 102 12.42 -5.22 -7.99
CA GLN A 102 12.51 -6.37 -7.10
C GLN A 102 11.54 -6.25 -5.92
N TYR A 103 11.45 -5.05 -5.31
CA TYR A 103 10.48 -4.76 -4.25
C TYR A 103 9.05 -5.07 -4.68
N TRP A 104 8.61 -4.54 -5.83
CA TRP A 104 7.27 -4.80 -6.35
C TRP A 104 7.04 -6.26 -6.72
N ARG A 105 8.05 -6.94 -7.29
CA ARG A 105 7.95 -8.37 -7.64
C ARG A 105 7.71 -9.23 -6.40
N GLU A 106 8.48 -9.02 -5.34
CA GLU A 106 8.35 -9.76 -4.08
C GLU A 106 7.01 -9.45 -3.42
N GLY A 107 6.62 -8.17 -3.39
CA GLY A 107 5.31 -7.72 -2.92
C GLY A 107 4.14 -8.38 -3.64
N PHE A 108 4.10 -8.31 -4.97
CA PHE A 108 3.01 -8.90 -5.76
C PHE A 108 2.94 -10.42 -5.60
N SER A 109 4.08 -11.10 -5.53
CA SER A 109 4.13 -12.54 -5.23
C SER A 109 3.47 -12.85 -3.89
N ALA A 110 3.79 -12.08 -2.84
CA ALA A 110 3.21 -12.26 -1.52
C ALA A 110 1.69 -11.94 -1.51
N LEU A 111 1.25 -10.90 -2.21
CA LEU A 111 -0.19 -10.57 -2.32
C LEU A 111 -1.00 -11.65 -3.06
N ILE A 112 -0.44 -12.25 -4.13
CA ILE A 112 -1.08 -13.38 -4.82
C ILE A 112 -1.21 -14.58 -3.87
N LYS A 113 -0.16 -14.92 -3.12
CA LYS A 113 -0.20 -16.03 -2.16
C LYS A 113 -1.23 -15.78 -1.06
N LEU A 114 -1.28 -14.56 -0.53
CA LEU A 114 -2.26 -14.14 0.46
C LEU A 114 -3.69 -14.25 -0.08
N ALA A 115 -3.93 -13.81 -1.33
CA ALA A 115 -5.22 -13.94 -2.00
C ALA A 115 -5.66 -15.41 -2.19
N GLN A 116 -4.71 -16.34 -2.30
CA GLN A 116 -4.96 -17.78 -2.34
C GLN A 116 -5.18 -18.40 -0.94
N GLY A 117 -5.25 -17.60 0.12
CA GLY A 117 -5.42 -18.07 1.49
C GLY A 117 -4.16 -18.69 2.09
N LYS A 118 -2.99 -18.50 1.46
CA LYS A 118 -1.71 -18.94 2.03
C LYS A 118 -1.25 -17.92 3.08
N ALA A 119 -0.48 -18.41 4.06
CA ALA A 119 0.10 -17.56 5.08
C ALA A 119 0.91 -16.40 4.46
N PRO A 120 0.87 -15.20 5.06
CA PRO A 120 1.73 -14.11 4.63
C PRO A 120 3.20 -14.54 4.69
N GLU A 121 3.97 -14.21 3.65
CA GLU A 121 5.41 -14.45 3.66
C GLU A 121 6.10 -13.44 4.60
N LYS A 122 7.29 -13.78 5.10
CA LYS A 122 8.12 -12.85 5.90
C LYS A 122 8.21 -11.48 5.22
N LYS A 123 8.15 -10.41 6.03
CA LYS A 123 8.26 -8.99 5.63
C LYS A 123 9.15 -8.80 4.40
N VAL A 124 8.57 -8.27 3.32
CA VAL A 124 9.29 -7.93 2.09
C VAL A 124 10.34 -6.88 2.44
N LYS A 125 11.61 -7.14 2.12
CA LYS A 125 12.69 -6.19 2.38
C LYS A 125 12.58 -5.04 1.38
N ALA A 126 11.87 -3.99 1.75
CA ALA A 126 11.73 -2.79 0.95
C ALA A 126 13.04 -2.01 0.90
N LYS A 127 13.61 -1.87 -0.30
CA LYS A 127 14.66 -0.89 -0.60
C LYS A 127 14.38 -0.30 -1.98
N ALA A 128 13.46 0.65 -2.06
CA ALA A 128 13.37 1.55 -3.20
C ALA A 128 14.21 2.80 -2.90
N LYS A 129 15.18 3.11 -3.76
CA LYS A 129 16.04 4.28 -3.59
C LYS A 129 15.19 5.55 -3.76
N ASP A 130 15.33 6.45 -2.79
CA ASP A 130 14.65 7.75 -2.58
C ASP A 130 13.41 7.80 -1.67
N ASN A 131 12.95 6.69 -1.08
CA ASN A 131 11.95 6.77 0.00
C ASN A 131 12.00 5.51 0.89
N LYS A 132 12.84 5.54 1.93
CA LYS A 132 13.06 4.40 2.84
C LYS A 132 11.80 4.13 3.64
N THR A 133 11.09 3.06 3.30
CA THR A 133 10.21 2.40 4.24
C THR A 133 11.00 1.42 5.12
N ASP A 134 10.53 1.17 6.34
CA ASP A 134 11.08 0.16 7.24
C ASP A 134 10.60 -1.27 6.88
N GLU A 135 10.86 -2.24 7.76
CA GLU A 135 10.43 -3.62 7.56
C GLU A 135 8.90 -3.80 7.52
N ASP A 136 8.14 -2.89 8.13
CA ASP A 136 6.68 -2.86 8.15
C ASP A 136 6.08 -2.07 6.99
N GLY A 137 6.92 -1.52 6.11
CA GLY A 137 6.50 -0.68 4.99
C GLY A 137 6.14 0.75 5.40
N LEU A 138 6.57 1.20 6.58
CA LEU A 138 6.32 2.55 7.11
C LEU A 138 7.43 3.52 6.71
N TYR A 139 7.09 4.73 6.29
CA TYR A 139 8.06 5.80 6.04
C TYR A 139 8.61 6.40 7.34
N GLU A 140 9.71 7.14 7.25
CA GLU A 140 10.25 7.90 8.38
C GLU A 140 9.18 8.82 8.99
N GLY A 141 8.96 8.70 10.30
CA GLY A 141 7.92 9.43 11.02
C GLY A 141 6.55 8.76 11.04
N GLU A 142 6.35 7.68 10.28
CA GLU A 142 5.12 6.89 10.32
C GLU A 142 5.21 5.79 11.40
N TYR A 143 4.08 5.51 12.05
CA TYR A 143 3.98 4.40 13.00
C TYR A 143 2.53 3.95 13.19
N PHE A 144 2.38 2.76 13.74
CA PHE A 144 1.07 2.20 14.06
C PHE A 144 0.43 2.88 15.26
N VAL A 145 -0.85 3.19 15.09
CA VAL A 145 -1.72 3.66 16.16
C VAL A 145 -3.00 2.82 16.18
N GLN A 146 -3.67 2.79 17.32
CA GLN A 146 -4.96 2.12 17.48
C GLN A 146 -5.96 3.11 18.08
N SER A 147 -7.18 3.12 17.56
CA SER A 147 -8.26 3.90 18.14
C SER A 147 -8.67 3.35 19.52
N VAL A 148 -8.85 4.23 20.49
CA VAL A 148 -9.22 3.85 21.86
C VAL A 148 -10.72 3.97 22.13
N ILE A 149 -11.46 4.61 21.21
CA ILE A 149 -12.90 4.87 21.30
C ILE A 149 -13.57 4.81 19.92
N ASP A 150 -14.88 4.67 19.89
CA ASP A 150 -15.71 4.86 18.70
C ASP A 150 -15.81 6.36 18.36
N PHE A 151 -15.68 6.69 17.08
CA PHE A 151 -15.81 8.06 16.59
C PHE A 151 -16.53 8.10 15.25
N ARG A 152 -17.47 9.04 15.12
CA ARG A 152 -18.20 9.29 13.87
C ARG A 152 -18.18 10.77 13.54
N SER A 153 -17.86 11.07 12.30
CA SER A 153 -17.93 12.41 11.73
C SER A 153 -18.46 12.34 10.29
N SER A 154 -19.20 13.36 9.91
CA SER A 154 -19.63 13.63 8.54
C SER A 154 -18.74 14.65 7.82
N ASP A 155 -17.73 15.19 8.50
CA ASP A 155 -16.91 16.27 7.97
C ASP A 155 -16.00 15.76 6.85
N PRO A 156 -15.93 16.47 5.71
CA PRO A 156 -15.03 16.08 4.63
C PRO A 156 -13.57 16.03 5.09
N GLY A 157 -12.93 14.88 4.88
CA GLY A 157 -11.53 14.67 5.24
C GLY A 157 -11.30 14.20 6.69
N VAL A 158 -12.35 14.09 7.50
CA VAL A 158 -12.31 13.45 8.82
C VAL A 158 -12.76 12.00 8.69
N LEU A 159 -11.99 11.06 9.24
CA LEU A 159 -12.32 9.64 9.17
C LEU A 159 -13.14 9.20 10.39
N SER A 160 -14.23 8.48 10.13
CA SER A 160 -14.98 7.75 11.17
C SER A 160 -14.32 6.40 11.42
N PHE A 161 -14.29 5.96 12.67
CA PHE A 161 -13.66 4.71 13.09
C PHE A 161 -14.37 4.11 14.31
N ARG A 162 -14.17 2.81 14.52
CA ARG A 162 -14.57 2.10 15.73
C ARG A 162 -13.39 1.96 16.67
N LYS A 163 -13.66 1.73 17.94
CA LYS A 163 -12.67 1.37 18.95
C LYS A 163 -11.91 0.13 18.51
N SER A 164 -10.61 0.12 18.80
CA SER A 164 -9.67 -0.96 18.50
C SER A 164 -9.37 -1.15 17.00
N GLU A 165 -9.63 -0.14 16.17
CA GLU A 165 -9.18 -0.11 14.77
C GLU A 165 -7.74 0.36 14.67
N TYR A 166 -6.96 -0.33 13.84
CA TYR A 166 -5.55 -0.03 13.62
C TYR A 166 -5.37 0.92 12.44
N MET A 167 -4.53 1.93 12.62
CA MET A 167 -4.28 2.97 11.64
C MET A 167 -2.79 3.22 11.53
N ILE A 168 -2.38 3.85 10.44
CA ILE A 168 -1.01 4.35 10.28
C ILE A 168 -1.06 5.85 10.47
N LEU A 169 -0.31 6.36 11.45
CA LEU A 169 -0.07 7.78 11.56
C LEU A 169 0.93 8.19 10.47
N LEU A 170 0.56 9.18 9.65
CA LEU A 170 1.35 9.60 8.47
C LEU A 170 2.34 10.72 8.77
N GLY A 171 2.39 11.23 10.01
CA GLY A 171 3.26 12.33 10.39
C GLY A 171 2.83 12.99 11.70
N THR A 172 3.30 14.21 11.94
CA THR A 172 3.09 14.91 13.22
C THR A 172 1.65 15.40 13.39
N SER A 173 1.11 15.21 14.59
CA SER A 173 -0.16 15.79 15.01
C SER A 173 -0.08 17.32 15.05
N SER A 174 -1.11 18.01 14.55
CA SER A 174 -1.21 19.47 14.55
C SER A 174 -2.57 19.90 15.09
N SER A 175 -2.58 20.84 16.03
CA SER A 175 -3.81 21.41 16.61
C SER A 175 -4.82 20.36 17.11
N GLY A 176 -4.34 19.28 17.72
CA GLY A 176 -5.19 18.20 18.22
C GLY A 176 -5.64 17.18 17.16
N TRP A 177 -5.29 17.36 15.89
CA TRP A 177 -5.63 16.44 14.80
C TRP A 177 -4.40 15.71 14.28
N SER A 178 -4.60 14.44 13.94
CA SER A 178 -3.57 13.54 13.47
C SER A 178 -3.90 13.03 12.07
N PRO A 179 -2.98 13.16 11.09
CA PRO A 179 -3.18 12.61 9.76
C PRO A 179 -2.96 11.10 9.81
N VAL A 180 -3.94 10.33 9.37
CA VAL A 180 -3.91 8.87 9.39
C VAL A 180 -4.33 8.25 8.07
N GLU A 181 -3.88 7.02 7.86
CA GLU A 181 -4.38 6.11 6.84
C GLU A 181 -5.06 4.91 7.49
N PHE A 182 -6.33 4.69 7.13
CA PHE A 182 -7.09 3.53 7.56
C PHE A 182 -8.22 3.21 6.57
N GLY A 183 -8.47 1.93 6.33
CA GLY A 183 -9.53 1.48 5.41
C GLY A 183 -9.33 1.93 3.96
N GLY A 184 -8.07 2.04 3.50
CA GLY A 184 -7.73 2.56 2.17
C GLY A 184 -7.97 4.07 1.98
N LYS A 185 -8.30 4.79 3.05
CA LYS A 185 -8.59 6.23 3.04
C LYS A 185 -7.55 6.97 3.86
N ARG A 186 -7.24 8.20 3.43
CA ARG A 186 -6.43 9.16 4.16
C ARG A 186 -7.29 10.30 4.65
N GLY A 187 -7.05 10.74 5.88
CA GLY A 187 -7.77 11.83 6.48
C GLY A 187 -7.26 12.15 7.88
N TRP A 188 -8.05 12.90 8.62
CA TRP A 188 -7.71 13.38 9.95
C TRP A 188 -8.56 12.69 11.01
N VAL A 189 -7.96 12.48 12.18
CA VAL A 189 -8.63 11.98 13.38
C VAL A 189 -8.20 12.78 14.61
N PRO A 190 -9.03 12.89 15.66
CA PRO A 190 -8.63 13.50 16.91
C PRO A 190 -7.48 12.72 17.55
N THR A 191 -6.41 13.42 17.91
CA THR A 191 -5.18 12.82 18.46
C THR A 191 -5.43 12.12 19.79
N GLU A 192 -6.36 12.64 20.59
CA GLU A 192 -6.77 12.05 21.86
C GLU A 192 -7.53 10.73 21.72
N PHE A 193 -8.01 10.38 20.52
CA PHE A 193 -8.76 9.14 20.27
C PHE A 193 -7.89 8.01 19.71
N ILE A 194 -6.58 8.24 19.57
CA ILE A 194 -5.63 7.25 19.08
C ILE A 194 -4.48 7.07 20.08
N ALA A 195 -3.99 5.84 20.20
CA ALA A 195 -2.84 5.49 21.02
C ALA A 195 -1.78 4.79 20.18
N ARG A 196 -0.50 5.07 20.44
CA ARG A 196 0.60 4.37 19.77
C ARG A 196 0.55 2.88 20.10
N VAL A 197 0.72 2.07 19.06
CA VAL A 197 0.89 0.62 19.23
C VAL A 197 2.37 0.37 19.41
N ASP A 198 2.79 0.14 20.65
CA ASP A 198 4.15 -0.31 20.90
C ASP A 198 4.30 -1.72 20.34
N GLN A 199 5.16 -1.88 19.34
CA GLN A 199 5.60 -3.18 18.82
C GLN A 199 6.50 -3.88 19.86
N THR A 200 6.02 -4.07 21.09
CA THR A 200 6.65 -5.02 21.99
C THR A 200 6.37 -6.40 21.41
N LYS A 201 7.35 -6.89 20.64
CA LYS A 201 7.54 -8.30 20.33
C LYS A 201 7.48 -9.05 21.67
N ASN A 202 6.29 -9.52 22.06
CA ASN A 202 6.19 -10.56 23.07
C ASN A 202 6.71 -11.83 22.43
N VAL A 203 8.03 -11.96 22.46
CA VAL A 203 8.73 -13.23 22.44
C VAL A 203 8.39 -13.86 23.79
N ASN A 204 7.47 -14.81 23.79
CA ASN A 204 7.40 -15.88 24.78
C ASN A 204 7.12 -17.18 24.01
#